data_AF-A0A1Z9H3R2-F1
#
_entry.id   AF-A0A1Z9H3R2-F1
#
_cell.length_a   1.000
_cell.length_b   1.000
_cell.length_c   1.000
_cell.angle_alpha   90.00
_cell.angle_beta   90.00
_cell.angle_gamma   90.00
#
_symmetry.space_group_name_H-M   'P 1'
#
loop_
_entity.id
_entity.type
_entity.pdbx_description
1 polymer ?
#
loop_
_entity_poly.entity_id
_entity_poly.type
_entity_poly.pdbx_seq_one_letter_code
_entity_poly.pdbx_strand_id
1 'polypeptide(L)'
;MKNITFKPYSNCHPGEYWSIFFNSEVVKYPRGEREILFFLILNDEYKPLLNNYGDACYSVIVCNKSKGISPKSKITKIKKSMLSKEEYDPINCLIELPELSCFYKRKFRVLVEKKSDLSFITKIKRSRDDEWENIEGEFDGYKKSDLKFNEDYIIKSFKKVEKNIFYKERINRLNCILRIFNDYKDNQGILISDDIAAKKFASGRKSGFYSRYIMLKKLFEEPSLENIKLFF
;
A
#
# COMPACT_ATOMS: atom_id res chain seq x y z
N MET A 1 20.90 12.13 -10.80
CA MET A 1 19.58 11.72 -10.26
C MET A 1 18.56 12.77 -10.69
N LYS A 2 17.41 12.39 -11.28
CA LYS A 2 16.35 13.36 -11.61
C LYS A 2 15.67 13.78 -10.29
N ASN A 3 15.68 15.09 -9.99
CA ASN A 3 14.92 15.64 -8.88
C ASN A 3 13.43 15.34 -9.10
N ILE A 4 12.82 14.61 -8.17
CA ILE A 4 11.39 14.32 -8.17
C ILE A 4 10.71 15.54 -7.55
N THR A 5 10.16 16.41 -8.39
CA THR A 5 9.35 17.54 -7.92
C THR A 5 7.95 17.03 -7.63
N PHE A 6 7.58 16.92 -6.36
CA PHE A 6 6.18 16.74 -5.99
C PHE A 6 5.44 18.05 -6.32
N LYS A 7 4.36 17.98 -7.11
CA LYS A 7 3.47 19.13 -7.25
C LYS A 7 2.91 19.43 -5.85
N PRO A 8 3.02 20.66 -5.33
CA PRO A 8 2.36 21.03 -4.09
C PRO A 8 0.86 21.11 -4.36
N TYR A 9 0.13 20.05 -4.01
CA TYR A 9 -1.32 20.00 -4.16
C TYR A 9 -2.07 20.71 -3.02
N SER A 10 -1.33 21.18 -2.02
CA SER A 10 -1.86 21.87 -0.85
C SER A 10 -1.16 23.21 -0.69
N ASN A 11 -1.94 24.26 -0.50
CA ASN A 11 -1.50 25.61 -0.15
C ASN A 11 -2.09 26.05 1.21
N CYS A 12 -2.60 25.08 2.00
CA CYS A 12 -3.18 25.32 3.31
C CYS A 12 -2.15 25.11 4.44
N HIS A 13 -2.19 25.97 5.46
CA HIS A 13 -1.39 25.83 6.67
C HIS A 13 -1.94 24.71 7.57
N PRO A 14 -1.09 24.08 8.40
CA PRO A 14 -1.54 23.10 9.37
C PRO A 14 -2.63 23.65 10.29
N GLY A 15 -3.61 22.83 10.62
CA GLY A 15 -4.76 23.23 11.43
C GLY A 15 -5.96 22.34 11.21
N GLU A 16 -6.98 22.59 12.03
CA GLU A 16 -8.29 21.97 11.89
C GLU A 16 -9.19 22.87 11.06
N TYR A 17 -9.87 22.30 10.06
CA TYR A 17 -10.74 23.07 9.19
C TYR A 17 -12.01 22.32 8.83
N TRP A 18 -13.06 23.08 8.53
CA TRP A 18 -14.11 22.61 7.65
C TRP A 18 -13.59 22.48 6.22
N SER A 19 -14.09 21.51 5.49
CA SER A 19 -13.67 21.27 4.11
C SER A 19 -14.79 20.67 3.27
N ILE A 20 -14.69 20.82 1.95
CA ILE A 20 -15.56 20.16 0.98
C ILE A 20 -14.72 19.21 0.13
N PHE A 21 -15.07 17.92 0.13
CA PHE A 21 -14.49 16.97 -0.81
C PHE A 21 -15.11 17.20 -2.19
N PHE A 22 -14.32 17.50 -3.22
CA PHE A 22 -14.87 17.92 -4.52
C PHE A 22 -14.36 17.15 -5.73
N ASN A 23 -13.22 16.47 -5.63
CA ASN A 23 -12.66 15.72 -6.75
C ASN A 23 -11.69 14.63 -6.29
N SER A 24 -11.52 13.59 -7.12
CA SER A 24 -10.44 12.63 -7.01
C SER A 24 -9.78 12.39 -8.36
N GLU A 25 -8.44 12.35 -8.39
CA GLU A 25 -7.66 12.13 -9.62
C GLU A 25 -6.61 11.05 -9.41
N VAL A 26 -6.40 10.21 -10.42
CA VAL A 26 -5.28 9.26 -10.45
C VAL A 26 -4.10 9.87 -11.18
N VAL A 27 -2.99 10.08 -10.46
CA VAL A 27 -1.75 10.66 -10.97
C VAL A 27 -0.64 9.61 -10.97
N LYS A 28 0.13 9.54 -12.06
CA LYS A 28 1.28 8.64 -12.18
C LYS A 28 2.53 9.26 -11.57
N TYR A 29 3.11 8.59 -10.56
CA TYR A 29 4.41 8.93 -9.98
C TYR A 29 5.48 7.90 -10.40
N PRO A 30 6.78 8.20 -10.24
CA PRO A 30 7.85 7.28 -10.61
C PRO A 30 7.76 5.89 -9.96
N ARG A 31 7.19 5.82 -8.74
CA ARG A 31 7.03 4.57 -7.96
C ARG A 31 5.62 3.96 -8.05
N GLY A 32 4.80 4.40 -9.00
CA GLY A 32 3.46 3.89 -9.25
C GLY A 32 2.38 4.98 -9.21
N GLU A 33 1.14 4.55 -9.39
CA GLU A 33 -0.01 5.45 -9.43
C GLU A 33 -0.47 5.82 -8.02
N ARG A 34 -0.95 7.05 -7.88
CA ARG A 34 -1.52 7.60 -6.67
C ARG A 34 -2.89 8.16 -6.97
N GLU A 35 -3.83 7.90 -6.07
CA GLU A 35 -5.15 8.52 -6.10
C GLU A 35 -5.11 9.70 -5.12
N ILE A 36 -5.34 10.90 -5.65
CA ILE A 36 -5.30 12.16 -4.92
C ILE A 36 -6.74 12.62 -4.72
N LEU A 37 -7.11 12.82 -3.45
CA LEU A 37 -8.43 13.32 -3.08
C LEU A 37 -8.32 14.80 -2.73
N PHE A 38 -9.10 15.64 -3.41
CA PHE A 38 -9.02 17.09 -3.29
C PHE A 38 -10.12 17.66 -2.41
N PHE A 39 -9.70 18.51 -1.48
CA PHE A 39 -10.57 19.20 -0.53
C PHE A 39 -10.39 20.71 -0.64
N LEU A 40 -11.50 21.41 -0.78
CA LEU A 40 -11.57 22.86 -0.62
C LEU A 40 -11.64 23.16 0.88
N ILE A 41 -10.76 24.01 1.39
CA ILE A 41 -10.73 24.39 2.80
C ILE A 41 -11.65 25.58 3.03
N LEU A 42 -12.41 25.53 4.13
CA LEU A 42 -13.38 26.55 4.50
C LEU A 42 -12.97 27.24 5.81
N ASN A 43 -13.42 28.48 5.97
CA ASN A 43 -13.42 29.19 7.25
C ASN A 43 -14.63 28.78 8.12
N ASP A 44 -14.73 29.37 9.32
CA ASP A 44 -15.82 29.08 10.27
C ASP A 44 -17.21 29.51 9.76
N GLU A 45 -17.28 30.43 8.79
CA GLU A 45 -18.51 30.84 8.11
C GLU A 45 -18.88 29.90 6.95
N TYR A 46 -18.17 28.78 6.77
CA TYR A 46 -18.33 27.84 5.67
C TYR A 46 -18.09 28.43 4.26
N LYS A 47 -17.31 29.50 4.17
CA LYS A 47 -16.83 30.08 2.91
C LYS A 47 -15.41 29.59 2.60
N PRO A 48 -14.97 29.59 1.34
CA PRO A 48 -13.58 29.26 0.99
C PRO A 48 -12.60 30.08 1.84
N LEU A 49 -11.70 29.39 2.55
CA LEU A 49 -10.57 30.04 3.21
C LEU A 49 -9.64 30.59 2.13
N LEU A 50 -9.25 31.85 2.22
CA LEU A 50 -8.35 32.47 1.26
C LEU A 50 -6.94 32.58 1.87
N ASN A 51 -5.91 32.39 1.04
CA ASN A 51 -4.53 32.65 1.41
C ASN A 51 -4.20 34.15 1.29
N ASN A 52 -2.96 34.53 1.60
CA ASN A 52 -2.49 35.92 1.54
C ASN A 52 -2.48 36.53 0.13
N TYR A 53 -2.67 35.72 -0.92
CA TYR A 53 -2.76 36.14 -2.31
C TYR A 53 -4.23 36.25 -2.80
N GLY A 54 -5.20 35.94 -1.94
CA GLY A 54 -6.62 35.93 -2.30
C GLY A 54 -7.10 34.64 -2.97
N ASP A 55 -6.23 33.63 -3.12
CA ASP A 55 -6.61 32.34 -3.68
C ASP A 55 -7.26 31.44 -2.63
N ALA A 56 -8.23 30.62 -3.05
CA ALA A 56 -8.80 29.60 -2.18
C ALA A 56 -7.74 28.59 -1.72
N CYS A 57 -7.82 28.22 -0.44
CA CYS A 57 -7.01 27.19 0.16
C CYS A 57 -7.56 25.81 -0.18
N TYR A 58 -6.65 24.91 -0.56
CA TYR A 58 -6.89 23.51 -0.84
C TYR A 58 -5.94 22.67 -0.02
N SER A 59 -6.39 21.46 0.31
CA SER A 59 -5.51 20.40 0.78
C SER A 59 -5.94 19.08 0.18
N VAL A 60 -5.06 18.09 0.27
CA VAL A 60 -5.29 16.79 -0.33
C VAL A 60 -4.99 15.64 0.60
N ILE A 61 -5.59 14.50 0.28
CA ILE A 61 -5.17 13.20 0.76
C ILE A 61 -4.53 12.45 -0.40
N VAL A 62 -3.30 11.99 -0.19
CA VAL A 62 -2.61 11.12 -1.15
C VAL A 62 -2.74 9.67 -0.73
N CYS A 63 -3.25 8.83 -1.64
CA CYS A 63 -3.43 7.39 -1.47
C CYS A 63 -2.66 6.61 -2.53
N ASN A 64 -2.24 5.39 -2.21
CA ASN A 64 -1.88 4.43 -3.26
C ASN A 64 -3.14 4.10 -4.06
N LYS A 65 -3.04 4.07 -5.39
CA LYS A 65 -4.15 3.52 -6.19
C LYS A 65 -4.36 2.08 -5.78
N SER A 66 -5.58 1.75 -5.41
CA SER A 66 -5.97 0.38 -5.06
C SER A 66 -7.30 0.07 -5.72
N LYS A 67 -7.64 -1.21 -5.86
CA LYS A 67 -8.99 -1.60 -6.31
C LYS A 67 -10.08 -1.26 -5.27
N GLY A 68 -9.73 -0.68 -4.11
CA GLY A 68 -10.67 -0.38 -3.02
C GLY A 68 -11.17 -1.61 -2.25
N ILE A 69 -10.71 -2.81 -2.60
CA ILE A 69 -11.19 -4.08 -2.04
C ILE A 69 -10.57 -4.35 -0.66
N SER A 70 -9.32 -3.93 -0.42
CA SER A 70 -8.63 -4.24 0.84
C SER A 70 -9.19 -3.39 1.97
N PRO A 71 -9.75 -4.00 3.05
CA PRO A 71 -10.27 -3.27 4.20
C PRO A 71 -9.20 -2.42 4.91
N LYS A 72 -7.92 -2.76 4.71
CA LYS A 72 -6.75 -2.06 5.26
C LYS A 72 -6.28 -0.87 4.41
N SER A 73 -6.85 -0.68 3.23
CA SER A 73 -6.39 0.38 2.34
C SER A 73 -6.77 1.76 2.88
N LYS A 74 -5.90 2.75 2.64
CA LYS A 74 -6.15 4.15 3.02
C LYS A 74 -7.46 4.67 2.43
N ILE A 75 -7.79 4.29 1.19
CA ILE A 75 -9.03 4.73 0.54
C ILE A 75 -10.28 4.16 1.21
N THR A 76 -10.26 2.88 1.62
CA THR A 76 -11.35 2.27 2.39
C THR A 76 -11.54 2.99 3.72
N LYS A 77 -10.45 3.30 4.43
CA LYS A 77 -10.49 4.02 5.70
C LYS A 77 -11.12 5.41 5.57
N ILE A 78 -10.77 6.14 4.51
CA ILE A 78 -11.36 7.45 4.19
C ILE A 78 -12.85 7.32 3.90
N LYS A 79 -13.25 6.43 2.98
CA LYS A 79 -14.67 6.21 2.64
C LYS A 79 -15.50 5.89 3.87
N LYS A 80 -15.03 4.98 4.74
CA LYS A 80 -15.71 4.65 6.00
C LYS A 80 -15.84 5.84 6.95
N SER A 81 -14.87 6.75 6.95
CA SER A 81 -14.90 7.96 7.77
C SER A 81 -15.92 8.99 7.26
N MET A 82 -16.20 8.96 5.96
CA MET A 82 -17.13 9.88 5.30
C MET A 82 -18.60 9.43 5.34
N LEU A 83 -18.88 8.22 5.79
CA LEU A 83 -20.25 7.72 5.95
C LEU A 83 -20.95 8.47 7.09
N SER A 84 -22.19 8.90 6.82
CA SER A 84 -23.12 9.35 7.85
C SER A 84 -23.54 8.20 8.77
N LYS A 85 -24.26 8.54 9.85
CA LYS A 85 -24.78 7.55 10.79
C LYS A 85 -25.77 6.59 10.11
N GLU A 86 -26.54 7.10 9.16
CA GLU A 86 -27.57 6.37 8.40
C GLU A 86 -26.94 5.49 7.31
N GLU A 87 -25.83 5.92 6.72
CA GLU A 87 -25.11 5.14 5.70
C GLU A 87 -24.16 4.09 6.31
N TYR A 88 -23.83 4.19 7.60
CA TYR A 88 -22.88 3.30 8.24
C TYR A 88 -23.55 2.00 8.73
N ASP A 89 -23.23 0.91 8.05
CA ASP A 89 -23.55 -0.45 8.48
C ASP A 89 -22.25 -1.24 8.73
N PRO A 90 -22.00 -1.74 9.96
CA PRO A 90 -20.78 -2.45 10.31
C PRO A 90 -20.45 -3.67 9.42
N ILE A 91 -21.48 -4.35 8.90
CA ILE A 91 -21.34 -5.55 8.07
C ILE A 91 -21.18 -5.13 6.61
N ASN A 92 -22.09 -4.29 6.10
CA ASN A 92 -22.07 -3.92 4.68
C ASN A 92 -20.80 -3.16 4.32
N CYS A 93 -20.27 -2.31 5.21
CA CYS A 93 -19.01 -1.59 5.00
C CYS A 93 -17.77 -2.50 4.89
N LEU A 94 -17.87 -3.78 5.21
CA LEU A 94 -16.81 -4.78 5.00
C LEU A 94 -16.92 -5.47 3.64
N ILE A 95 -18.11 -5.44 3.03
CA ILE A 95 -18.42 -6.09 1.76
C ILE A 95 -18.26 -5.07 0.62
N GLU A 96 -18.84 -3.89 0.79
CA GLU A 96 -18.90 -2.84 -0.23
C GLU A 96 -18.88 -1.46 0.41
N LEU A 97 -18.35 -0.48 -0.32
CA LEU A 97 -18.37 0.93 0.07
C LEU A 97 -18.79 1.78 -1.13
N PRO A 98 -19.51 2.89 -0.91
CA PRO A 98 -19.88 3.81 -1.98
C PRO A 98 -18.68 4.29 -2.80
N GLU A 99 -18.91 4.64 -4.05
CA GLU A 99 -17.91 5.30 -4.88
C GLU A 99 -17.53 6.68 -4.31
N LEU A 100 -16.33 7.18 -4.64
CA LEU A 100 -15.87 8.49 -4.14
C LEU A 100 -16.80 9.63 -4.58
N SER A 101 -17.35 9.51 -5.79
CA SER A 101 -18.30 10.46 -6.36
C SER A 101 -19.53 10.69 -5.48
N CYS A 102 -19.99 9.68 -4.74
CA CYS A 102 -21.11 9.79 -3.80
C CYS A 102 -20.83 10.78 -2.65
N PHE A 103 -19.55 11.05 -2.36
CA PHE A 103 -19.12 11.95 -1.30
C PHE A 103 -18.79 13.36 -1.79
N TYR A 104 -18.86 13.64 -3.10
CA TYR A 104 -18.57 14.98 -3.61
C TYR A 104 -19.54 16.01 -3.07
N LYS A 105 -19.04 17.24 -2.87
CA LYS A 105 -19.73 18.40 -2.29
C LYS A 105 -20.14 18.23 -0.83
N ARG A 106 -19.87 17.08 -0.20
CA ARG A 106 -20.09 16.89 1.24
C ARG A 106 -19.04 17.63 2.06
N LYS A 107 -19.48 18.14 3.22
CA LYS A 107 -18.63 18.84 4.17
C LYS A 107 -18.07 17.88 5.20
N PHE A 108 -16.78 18.03 5.52
CA PHE A 108 -16.09 17.23 6.55
C PHE A 108 -15.18 18.13 7.37
N ARG A 109 -15.00 17.82 8.66
CA ARG A 109 -13.90 18.39 9.44
C ARG A 109 -12.65 17.57 9.22
N VAL A 110 -11.54 18.25 8.94
CA VAL A 110 -10.26 17.63 8.61
C VAL A 110 -9.14 18.26 9.43
N LEU A 111 -8.13 17.46 9.73
CA LEU A 111 -6.88 17.93 10.30
C LEU A 111 -5.82 17.94 9.21
N VAL A 112 -5.27 19.12 8.93
CA VAL A 112 -4.14 19.32 8.03
C VAL A 112 -2.87 19.38 8.88
N GLU A 113 -1.89 18.53 8.56
CA GLU A 113 -0.59 18.49 9.24
C GLU A 113 0.55 18.71 8.25
N LYS A 114 1.65 19.29 8.73
CA LYS A 114 2.87 19.48 7.94
C LYS A 114 3.67 18.17 7.92
N LYS A 115 4.03 17.72 6.71
CA LYS A 115 4.90 16.58 6.47
C LYS A 115 6.02 16.99 5.52
N SER A 116 7.22 17.16 6.09
CA SER A 116 8.35 17.79 5.40
C SER A 116 7.97 19.20 4.93
N ASP A 117 8.08 19.51 3.63
CA ASP A 117 7.78 20.84 3.07
C ASP A 117 6.34 20.99 2.58
N LEU A 118 5.49 19.98 2.77
CA LEU A 118 4.12 19.95 2.26
C LEU A 118 3.12 19.74 3.41
N SER A 119 1.93 20.31 3.28
CA SER A 119 0.82 20.07 4.21
C SER A 119 -0.18 19.11 3.59
N PHE A 120 -0.70 18.15 4.35
CA PHE A 120 -1.70 17.19 3.87
C PHE A 120 -2.77 16.95 4.92
N ILE A 121 -3.93 16.47 4.49
CA ILE A 121 -4.95 15.98 5.41
C ILE A 121 -4.52 14.62 5.94
N THR A 122 -4.43 14.50 7.26
CA THR A 122 -4.00 13.29 7.98
C THR A 122 -5.09 12.69 8.84
N LYS A 123 -6.12 13.46 9.21
CA LYS A 123 -7.28 12.98 9.94
C LYS A 123 -8.58 13.53 9.36
N ILE A 124 -9.63 12.73 9.42
CA ILE A 124 -11.00 13.11 9.09
C ILE A 124 -11.84 12.87 10.34
N LYS A 125 -12.66 13.85 10.73
CA LYS A 125 -13.67 13.66 11.77
C LYS A 125 -14.84 12.91 11.17
N ARG A 126 -15.17 11.75 11.74
CA ARG A 126 -16.16 10.83 11.19
C ARG A 126 -17.57 11.41 11.38
N SER A 127 -18.33 11.49 10.30
CA SER A 127 -19.66 12.12 10.33
C SER A 127 -20.68 11.36 11.19
N ARG A 128 -20.47 10.06 11.43
CA ARG A 128 -21.40 9.20 12.18
C ARG A 128 -21.34 9.36 13.71
N ASP A 129 -20.16 9.71 14.24
CA ASP A 129 -19.88 9.64 15.69
C ASP A 129 -18.95 10.77 16.19
N ASP A 130 -18.59 11.72 15.33
CA ASP A 130 -17.72 12.85 15.67
C ASP A 130 -16.32 12.46 16.18
N GLU A 131 -15.89 11.21 16.01
CA GLU A 131 -14.54 10.81 16.40
C GLU A 131 -13.53 11.14 15.31
N TRP A 132 -12.29 11.44 15.72
CA TRP A 132 -11.20 11.66 14.78
C TRP A 132 -10.63 10.33 14.28
N GLU A 133 -10.70 10.09 12.98
CA GLU A 133 -10.03 8.96 12.34
C GLU A 133 -8.68 9.39 11.76
N ASN A 134 -7.61 8.76 12.20
CA ASN A 134 -6.30 8.92 11.56
C ASN A 134 -6.28 8.17 10.23
N ILE A 135 -6.24 8.86 9.10
CA ILE A 135 -6.25 8.24 7.77
C ILE A 135 -4.84 7.94 7.26
N GLU A 136 -3.78 8.32 7.97
CA GLU A 136 -2.46 7.79 7.69
C GLU A 136 -2.43 6.31 8.08
N GLY A 137 -2.00 5.47 7.13
CA GLY A 137 -1.69 4.09 7.45
C GLY A 137 -0.31 4.02 8.07
N GLU A 138 -0.14 3.21 9.12
CA GLU A 138 1.17 2.72 9.50
C GLU A 138 1.70 1.89 8.34
N PHE A 139 2.77 2.37 7.71
CA PHE A 139 3.50 1.55 6.77
C PHE A 139 4.28 0.54 7.60
N ASP A 140 3.80 -0.70 7.67
CA ASP A 140 4.42 -1.83 8.38
C ASP A 140 5.85 -2.19 7.90
N GLY A 141 6.50 -1.33 7.13
CA GLY A 141 7.96 -1.35 6.96
C GLY A 141 8.50 -2.48 6.10
N TYR A 142 7.72 -3.50 5.75
CA TYR A 142 8.18 -4.57 4.89
C TYR A 142 8.33 -4.06 3.45
N LYS A 143 9.47 -3.42 3.17
CA LYS A 143 9.99 -3.35 1.82
C LYS A 143 10.18 -4.79 1.35
N LYS A 144 9.58 -5.13 0.21
CA LYS A 144 9.79 -6.42 -0.49
C LYS A 144 11.27 -6.74 -0.74
N SER A 145 12.18 -5.77 -0.60
CA SER A 145 13.63 -5.94 -0.72
C SER A 145 14.32 -6.56 0.51
N ASP A 146 13.65 -6.61 1.66
CA ASP A 146 14.30 -6.96 2.94
C ASP A 146 13.90 -8.36 3.43
N LEU A 147 13.13 -9.11 2.64
CA LEU A 147 12.89 -10.54 2.88
C LEU A 147 14.20 -11.30 2.67
N LYS A 148 14.93 -11.49 3.77
CA LYS A 148 16.02 -12.44 3.84
C LYS A 148 15.41 -13.84 3.85
N PHE A 149 15.29 -14.45 2.67
CA PHE A 149 14.90 -15.86 2.56
C PHE A 149 16.08 -16.70 3.06
N ASN A 150 16.09 -17.00 4.36
CA ASN A 150 17.00 -17.97 4.96
C ASN A 150 16.31 -19.33 5.07
N GLU A 151 17.06 -20.34 5.50
CA GLU A 151 16.58 -21.72 5.61
C GLU A 151 15.34 -21.84 6.51
N ASP A 152 15.36 -21.18 7.67
CA ASP A 152 14.25 -21.17 8.62
C ASP A 152 12.96 -20.58 8.04
N TYR A 153 13.08 -19.47 7.29
CA TYR A 153 11.96 -18.84 6.62
C TYR A 153 11.35 -19.76 5.57
N ILE A 154 12.19 -20.47 4.81
CA ILE A 154 11.78 -21.43 3.78
C ILE A 154 11.01 -22.59 4.42
N ILE A 155 11.55 -23.19 5.47
CA ILE A 155 10.91 -24.30 6.19
C ILE A 155 9.57 -23.84 6.79
N LYS A 156 9.54 -22.67 7.44
CA LYS A 156 8.31 -22.11 8.01
C LYS A 156 7.24 -21.83 6.96
N SER A 157 7.65 -21.34 5.78
CA SER A 157 6.74 -21.08 4.66
C SER A 157 6.22 -22.37 4.05
N PHE A 158 7.07 -23.39 3.89
CA PHE A 158 6.67 -24.71 3.43
C PHE A 158 5.63 -25.35 4.37
N LYS A 159 5.83 -25.27 5.70
CA LYS A 159 4.87 -25.80 6.69
C LYS A 159 3.47 -25.20 6.60
N LYS A 160 3.33 -23.96 6.11
CA LYS A 160 2.01 -23.33 5.90
C LYS A 160 1.21 -24.01 4.78
N VAL A 161 1.90 -24.57 3.80
CA VAL A 161 1.29 -25.20 2.62
C VAL A 161 1.43 -26.72 2.59
N GLU A 162 2.27 -27.31 3.45
CA GLU A 162 2.53 -28.76 3.46
C GLU A 162 1.28 -29.59 3.69
N LYS A 163 0.29 -29.05 4.43
CA LYS A 163 -1.00 -29.72 4.68
C LYS A 163 -1.76 -30.03 3.39
N ASN A 164 -1.54 -29.23 2.34
CA ASN A 164 -2.17 -29.40 1.04
C ASN A 164 -1.36 -30.31 0.09
N ILE A 165 -0.18 -30.78 0.53
CA ILE A 165 0.69 -31.69 -0.22
C ILE A 165 0.45 -33.12 0.29
N PHE A 166 0.41 -34.08 -0.63
CA PHE A 166 0.31 -35.50 -0.30
C PHE A 166 1.45 -35.92 0.63
N TYR A 167 1.12 -36.60 1.73
CA TYR A 167 2.08 -36.87 2.81
C TYR A 167 3.40 -37.50 2.33
N LYS A 168 3.32 -38.47 1.41
CA LYS A 168 4.48 -39.16 0.85
C LYS A 168 5.42 -38.24 0.03
N GLU A 169 4.93 -37.10 -0.44
CA GLU A 169 5.71 -36.19 -1.28
C GLU A 169 6.33 -35.03 -0.48
N ARG A 170 5.86 -34.77 0.75
CA ARG A 170 6.27 -33.57 1.52
C ARG A 170 7.78 -33.47 1.70
N ILE A 171 8.42 -34.57 2.11
CA ILE A 171 9.88 -34.61 2.36
C ILE A 171 10.65 -34.37 1.05
N ASN A 172 10.26 -35.04 -0.04
CA ASN A 172 10.89 -34.86 -1.33
C ASN A 172 10.76 -33.41 -1.83
N ARG A 173 9.58 -32.81 -1.68
CA ARG A 173 9.34 -31.42 -2.10
C ARG A 173 10.15 -30.42 -1.26
N LEU A 174 10.22 -30.60 0.05
CA LEU A 174 11.05 -29.76 0.92
C LEU A 174 12.53 -29.87 0.57
N ASN A 175 13.04 -31.08 0.32
CA ASN A 175 14.44 -31.31 -0.05
C ASN A 175 14.79 -30.66 -1.39
N CYS A 176 13.90 -30.72 -2.38
CA CYS A 176 14.09 -30.01 -3.65
C CYS A 176 14.22 -28.50 -3.44
N ILE A 177 13.35 -27.91 -2.64
CA ILE A 177 13.38 -26.48 -2.31
C ILE A 177 14.67 -26.09 -1.58
N LEU A 178 15.06 -26.85 -0.56
CA LEU A 178 16.27 -26.59 0.24
C LEU A 178 17.55 -26.76 -0.59
N ARG A 179 17.58 -27.70 -1.53
CA ARG A 179 18.69 -27.86 -2.48
C ARG A 179 18.88 -26.61 -3.33
N ILE A 180 17.79 -26.09 -3.90
CA ILE A 180 17.84 -24.87 -4.72
C ILE A 180 18.29 -23.67 -3.86
N PHE A 181 17.81 -23.57 -2.62
CA PHE A 181 18.28 -22.55 -1.68
C PHE A 181 19.78 -22.66 -1.39
N ASN A 182 20.29 -23.86 -1.11
CA ASN A 182 21.71 -24.09 -0.87
C ASN A 182 22.59 -23.74 -2.07
N ASP A 183 22.10 -23.97 -3.30
CA ASP A 183 22.82 -23.60 -4.52
C ASP A 183 22.93 -22.07 -4.69
N TYR A 184 22.05 -21.28 -4.05
CA TYR A 184 21.84 -19.85 -4.34
C TYR A 184 21.85 -18.91 -3.13
N LYS A 185 22.25 -19.40 -1.96
CA LYS A 185 22.50 -18.56 -0.78
C LYS A 185 23.86 -17.86 -0.85
N ASP A 186 23.97 -16.70 -0.22
CA ASP A 186 25.25 -16.03 0.01
C ASP A 186 26.02 -16.65 1.19
N ASN A 187 27.20 -16.10 1.49
CA ASN A 187 28.05 -16.57 2.59
C ASN A 187 27.42 -16.34 3.98
N GLN A 188 26.35 -15.56 4.08
CA GLN A 188 25.58 -15.31 5.30
C GLN A 188 24.36 -16.23 5.40
N GLY A 189 24.15 -17.13 4.45
CA GLY A 189 23.00 -18.04 4.43
C GLY A 189 21.69 -17.36 4.01
N ILE A 190 21.77 -16.31 3.18
CA ILE A 190 20.60 -15.57 2.70
C ILE A 190 20.49 -15.77 1.18
N LEU A 191 19.28 -16.05 0.68
CA LEU A 191 19.03 -16.15 -0.76
C LEU A 191 19.39 -14.82 -1.46
N ILE A 192 20.23 -14.89 -2.49
CA ILE A 192 20.74 -13.74 -3.21
C ILE A 192 19.58 -12.96 -3.87
N SER A 193 19.40 -11.68 -3.50
CA SER A 193 18.34 -10.80 -4.00
C SER A 193 18.53 -10.36 -5.47
N ASP A 194 17.46 -9.83 -6.07
CA ASP A 194 17.35 -9.38 -7.47
C ASP A 194 18.57 -8.57 -7.96
N ASP A 195 19.12 -7.67 -7.13
CA ASP A 195 20.20 -6.75 -7.50
C ASP A 195 21.58 -7.43 -7.59
N ILE A 196 21.83 -8.48 -6.80
CA ILE A 196 23.11 -9.21 -6.82
C ILE A 196 23.06 -10.32 -7.87
N ALA A 197 21.90 -10.96 -8.06
CA ALA A 197 21.66 -11.93 -9.13
C ALA A 197 21.82 -11.29 -10.51
N ALA A 198 21.28 -10.08 -10.71
CA ALA A 198 21.44 -9.31 -11.95
C ALA A 198 22.91 -8.93 -12.22
N LYS A 199 23.67 -8.53 -11.18
CA LYS A 199 25.12 -8.24 -11.29
C LYS A 199 25.96 -9.48 -11.60
N LYS A 200 25.63 -10.64 -11.04
CA LYS A 200 26.26 -11.93 -11.41
C LYS A 200 25.84 -12.40 -12.81
N PHE A 201 24.62 -12.10 -13.26
CA PHE A 201 24.15 -12.42 -14.61
C PHE A 201 24.93 -11.67 -15.70
N ALA A 202 25.22 -10.40 -15.47
CA ALA A 202 26.06 -9.59 -16.36
C ALA A 202 27.47 -10.18 -16.55
N SER A 203 27.92 -11.05 -15.64
CA SER A 203 29.22 -11.74 -15.69
C SER A 203 29.22 -13.12 -16.39
N GLY A 204 28.14 -13.48 -17.09
CA GLY A 204 28.20 -14.52 -18.13
C GLY A 204 27.96 -15.97 -17.69
N ARG A 205 27.06 -16.24 -16.72
CA ARG A 205 26.61 -17.62 -16.46
C ARG A 205 25.09 -17.79 -16.31
N LYS A 206 24.54 -18.59 -17.24
CA LYS A 206 23.36 -19.47 -17.18
C LYS A 206 21.97 -18.81 -17.01
N SER A 207 21.26 -18.76 -18.15
CA SER A 207 19.82 -18.47 -18.32
C SER A 207 18.86 -19.24 -17.38
N GLY A 208 19.29 -20.35 -16.78
CA GLY A 208 18.49 -21.14 -15.83
C GLY A 208 18.41 -20.58 -14.39
N PHE A 209 19.26 -19.62 -14.02
CA PHE A 209 19.30 -19.07 -12.66
C PHE A 209 18.13 -18.10 -12.39
N TYR A 210 17.81 -17.25 -13.38
CA TYR A 210 16.75 -16.24 -13.24
C TYR A 210 15.36 -16.88 -13.15
N SER A 211 15.11 -17.94 -13.93
CA SER A 211 13.84 -18.67 -13.90
C SER A 211 13.61 -19.37 -12.56
N ARG A 212 14.60 -20.08 -12.03
CA ARG A 212 14.50 -20.79 -10.72
C ARG A 212 14.39 -19.83 -9.53
N TYR A 213 15.09 -18.71 -9.58
CA TYR A 213 15.00 -17.67 -8.55
C TYR A 213 13.63 -16.97 -8.54
N ILE A 214 13.11 -16.55 -9.71
CA ILE A 214 11.75 -15.99 -9.81
C ILE A 214 10.71 -16.98 -9.31
N MET A 215 10.90 -18.26 -9.61
CA MET A 215 10.01 -19.33 -9.22
C MET A 215 10.00 -19.55 -7.70
N LEU A 216 11.17 -19.56 -7.04
CA LEU A 216 11.25 -19.59 -5.58
C LEU A 216 10.65 -18.32 -4.95
N LYS A 217 10.95 -17.14 -5.52
CA LYS A 217 10.40 -15.88 -5.04
C LYS A 217 8.88 -15.86 -5.12
N LYS A 218 8.28 -16.31 -6.24
CA LYS A 218 6.83 -16.48 -6.38
C LYS A 218 6.25 -17.47 -5.38
N LEU A 219 6.93 -18.60 -5.16
CA LEU A 219 6.55 -19.61 -4.17
C LEU A 219 6.46 -19.04 -2.74
N PHE A 220 7.35 -18.12 -2.38
CA PHE A 220 7.46 -17.62 -1.01
C PHE A 220 6.83 -16.25 -0.78
N GLU A 221 6.57 -15.48 -1.83
CA GLU A 221 5.74 -14.27 -1.77
C GLU A 221 4.24 -14.61 -1.76
N GLU A 222 3.83 -15.67 -2.48
CA GLU A 222 2.44 -16.14 -2.58
C GLU A 222 2.39 -17.68 -2.55
N PRO A 223 2.47 -18.30 -1.36
CA PRO A 223 2.50 -19.75 -1.24
C PRO A 223 1.13 -20.35 -1.55
N SER A 224 0.92 -20.73 -2.82
CA SER A 224 -0.26 -21.42 -3.33
C SER A 224 0.10 -22.83 -3.81
N LEU A 225 -0.88 -23.75 -3.79
CA LEU A 225 -0.69 -25.12 -4.28
C LEU A 225 -0.26 -25.15 -5.76
N GLU A 226 -0.76 -24.19 -6.53
CA GLU A 226 -0.48 -24.01 -7.95
C GLU A 226 0.97 -23.61 -8.20
N ASN A 227 1.53 -22.74 -7.35
CA ASN A 227 2.93 -22.35 -7.39
C ASN A 227 3.89 -23.49 -6.99
N ILE A 228 3.45 -24.41 -6.11
CA ILE A 228 4.23 -25.59 -5.72
C ILE A 228 4.24 -26.63 -6.85
N LYS A 229 3.13 -26.80 -7.58
CA LYS A 229 3.03 -27.76 -8.70
C LYS A 229 4.01 -27.44 -9.83
N LEU A 230 4.34 -26.18 -10.07
CA LEU A 230 5.28 -25.79 -11.13
C LEU A 230 6.69 -26.39 -10.96
N PHE A 231 7.07 -26.81 -9.75
CA PHE A 231 8.41 -27.37 -9.46
C PHE A 231 8.60 -28.84 -9.85
N PHE A 232 7.56 -29.52 -10.33
CA PHE A 232 7.53 -30.94 -10.70
C PHE A 232 6.81 -31.14 -12.03
#